data_AF-A0A1W9I1N0-F1
#
_entry.id   AF-A0A1W9I1N0-F1
#
_cell.length_a   1.000
_cell.length_b   1.000
_cell.length_c   1.000
_cell.angle_alpha   90.00
_cell.angle_beta   90.00
_cell.angle_gamma   90.00
#
_symmetry.space_group_name_H-M   'P 1'
#
loop_
_entity.id
_entity.type
_entity.pdbx_description
1 polymer ?
#
loop_
_entity_poly.entity_id
_entity_poly.type
_entity_poly.pdbx_seq_one_letter_code
_entity_poly.pdbx_strand_id
1 'polypeptide(L)'
;MINKVVLSLILLMAMIMTYENCGKEEAKSLSLASCTLDLQKGFADSYYVFTKQKCSGCHREGGAEDTRGKYFADPNISKAFSSFQFVTELKVRTFAVDETHRAGVTGPANQQLIDVARAAWVSANAKYTTCKSAVTGEAPPPPPASTVEKPTDVSGTPRIVNRSAPGYVAPGLVNADFKTLTWNFASDLNGTVLNNTTFTMRYAFVDNGPSATDHDYLFIVSNPTIINNSGANIKVKTINVKLNGSQYYDGTTFNSVNTILTNGQSRDLMAVTSTTSSATMVVRLGKTLTPPYTLGILFDTLGTTSEAPPVENIPVAVPTFTSLFGNGGSVRNSCVGCHGPTVQNGNGFRVDSYASVITRVQAGNSAGSLLYQRMTNTAAPMPPAGLLPAATANNVKLWIDAGAPNN
;
A
#
# COMPACT_ATOMS: atom_id res chain seq x y z
N MET A 1 -6.88 -58.52 -39.91
CA MET A 1 -7.22 -58.67 -38.48
C MET A 1 -5.94 -58.43 -37.68
N ILE A 2 -5.78 -57.23 -37.11
CA ILE A 2 -4.60 -56.94 -36.28
C ILE A 2 -4.71 -57.79 -35.01
N ASN A 3 -3.70 -58.63 -34.78
CA ASN A 3 -3.65 -59.59 -33.69
C ASN A 3 -3.78 -58.86 -32.35
N LYS A 4 -4.67 -59.32 -31.46
CA LYS A 4 -4.97 -58.68 -30.16
C LYS A 4 -3.71 -58.44 -29.31
N VAL A 5 -2.67 -59.26 -29.51
CA VAL A 5 -1.36 -59.12 -28.85
C VAL A 5 -0.62 -57.85 -29.29
N VAL A 6 -0.72 -57.47 -30.57
CA VAL A 6 -0.07 -56.26 -31.11
C VAL A 6 -0.76 -54.99 -30.61
N LEU A 7 -2.09 -55.03 -30.47
CA LEU A 7 -2.85 -53.90 -29.92
C LEU A 7 -2.57 -53.68 -28.42
N SER A 8 -2.39 -54.76 -27.65
CA SER A 8 -1.98 -54.67 -26.24
C SER A 8 -0.55 -54.17 -26.06
N LEU A 9 0.39 -54.53 -26.95
CA LEU A 9 1.75 -53.99 -26.90
C LEU A 9 1.80 -52.50 -27.25
N ILE A 10 1.03 -52.06 -28.25
CA ILE A 10 0.95 -50.63 -28.62
C ILE A 10 0.33 -49.82 -27.47
N LEU A 11 -0.67 -50.35 -26.77
CA LEU A 11 -1.27 -49.66 -25.62
C LEU A 11 -0.31 -49.56 -24.43
N LEU A 12 0.50 -50.59 -24.18
CA LEU A 12 1.51 -50.58 -23.13
C LEU A 12 2.66 -49.62 -23.44
N MET A 13 3.09 -49.55 -24.70
CA MET A 13 4.13 -48.62 -25.16
C MET A 13 3.64 -47.17 -25.17
N ALA A 14 2.36 -46.93 -25.47
CA ALA A 14 1.73 -45.61 -25.34
C ALA A 14 1.64 -45.15 -23.87
N MET A 15 1.36 -46.06 -22.92
CA MET A 15 1.38 -45.72 -21.50
C MET A 15 2.78 -45.41 -20.97
N ILE A 16 3.82 -46.12 -21.43
CA ILE A 16 5.22 -45.85 -21.06
C ILE A 16 5.69 -44.51 -21.64
N MET A 17 5.33 -44.19 -22.89
CA MET A 17 5.66 -42.90 -23.52
C MET A 17 4.89 -41.71 -22.93
N THR A 18 3.72 -41.91 -22.31
CA THR A 18 3.07 -40.86 -21.50
C THR A 18 3.65 -40.73 -20.09
N TYR A 19 4.35 -41.75 -19.59
CA TYR A 19 5.01 -41.72 -18.28
C TYR A 19 6.35 -40.98 -18.32
N GLU A 20 7.08 -41.04 -19.44
CA GLU A 20 8.35 -40.33 -19.62
C GLU A 20 8.22 -38.83 -19.92
N ASN A 21 7.00 -38.35 -20.19
CA ASN A 21 6.68 -36.92 -20.23
C ASN A 21 6.28 -36.33 -18.87
N CYS A 22 6.19 -37.16 -17.81
CA CYS A 22 6.47 -36.72 -16.45
C CYS A 22 7.99 -36.75 -16.24
N GLY A 23 8.68 -35.86 -16.96
CA GLY A 23 10.07 -35.56 -16.68
C GLY A 23 10.23 -35.27 -15.20
N LYS A 24 11.31 -35.80 -14.63
CA LYS A 24 11.77 -35.53 -13.27
C LYS A 24 11.81 -34.02 -13.00
N GLU A 25 10.69 -33.44 -12.57
CA GLU A 25 10.78 -32.36 -11.62
C GLU A 25 11.20 -33.03 -10.33
N GLU A 26 12.50 -32.95 -10.03
CA GLU A 26 12.93 -33.05 -8.64
C GLU A 26 11.92 -32.24 -7.83
N ALA A 27 11.30 -32.87 -6.83
CA ALA A 27 10.40 -32.19 -5.93
C ALA A 27 11.18 -31.05 -5.27
N LYS A 28 11.21 -29.88 -5.90
CA LYS A 28 11.79 -28.67 -5.35
C LYS A 28 11.08 -28.51 -4.02
N SER A 29 11.84 -28.52 -2.94
CA SER A 29 11.30 -28.25 -1.62
C SER A 29 10.58 -26.91 -1.70
N LEU A 30 9.25 -26.98 -1.59
CA LEU A 30 8.39 -25.83 -1.74
C LEU A 30 8.79 -24.80 -0.68
N SER A 31 9.36 -23.68 -1.13
CA SER A 31 9.93 -22.65 -0.26
C SER A 31 9.70 -21.27 -0.85
N LEU A 32 9.67 -20.24 0.00
CA LEU A 32 9.47 -18.86 -0.46
C LEU A 32 10.58 -18.40 -1.43
N ALA A 33 11.80 -18.93 -1.23
CA ALA A 33 12.91 -18.74 -2.15
C ALA A 33 12.62 -19.33 -3.54
N SER A 34 12.11 -20.58 -3.59
CA SER A 34 11.74 -21.21 -4.87
C SER A 34 10.63 -20.45 -5.60
N CYS A 35 9.59 -19.98 -4.89
CA CYS A 35 8.55 -19.16 -5.50
C CYS A 35 9.12 -17.86 -6.08
N THR A 36 10.04 -17.21 -5.36
CA THR A 36 10.67 -15.96 -5.80
C THR A 36 11.53 -16.16 -7.04
N LEU A 37 12.23 -17.29 -7.15
CA LEU A 37 12.99 -17.65 -8.36
C LEU A 37 12.08 -17.83 -9.58
N ASP A 38 10.91 -18.45 -9.41
CA ASP A 38 9.94 -18.61 -10.49
C ASP A 38 9.36 -17.25 -10.93
N LEU A 39 9.12 -16.34 -9.98
CA LEU A 39 8.71 -14.96 -10.29
C LEU A 39 9.82 -14.20 -11.04
N GLN A 40 11.07 -14.36 -10.62
CA GLN A 40 12.23 -13.76 -11.29
C GLN A 40 12.37 -14.27 -12.72
N LYS A 41 12.13 -15.57 -12.97
CA LYS A 41 12.06 -16.12 -14.31
C LYS A 41 10.91 -15.50 -15.11
N GLY A 42 9.75 -15.32 -14.50
CA GLY A 42 8.64 -14.59 -15.12
C GLY A 42 9.00 -13.18 -15.55
N PHE A 43 9.74 -12.44 -14.73
CA PHE A 43 10.28 -11.12 -15.09
C PHE A 43 11.27 -11.22 -16.28
N ALA A 44 12.19 -12.19 -16.21
CA ALA A 44 13.19 -12.43 -17.26
C ALA A 44 12.55 -12.65 -18.64
N ASP A 45 11.49 -13.44 -18.66
CA ASP A 45 10.78 -13.84 -19.88
C ASP A 45 9.77 -12.77 -20.36
N SER A 46 9.59 -11.67 -19.61
CA SER A 46 8.60 -10.62 -19.91
C SER A 46 9.21 -9.21 -19.91
N TYR A 47 9.02 -8.45 -18.84
CA TYR A 47 9.41 -7.06 -18.73
C TYR A 47 10.90 -6.85 -18.91
N TYR A 48 11.74 -7.80 -18.51
CA TYR A 48 13.18 -7.66 -18.65
C TYR A 48 13.62 -7.51 -20.13
N VAL A 49 12.96 -8.21 -21.04
CA VAL A 49 13.24 -8.11 -22.49
C VAL A 49 12.98 -6.69 -22.97
N PHE A 50 11.83 -6.12 -22.61
CA PHE A 50 11.45 -4.76 -22.96
C PHE A 50 12.35 -3.71 -22.28
N THR A 51 12.52 -3.78 -20.96
CA THR A 51 13.26 -2.76 -20.19
C THR A 51 14.73 -2.75 -20.57
N LYS A 52 15.34 -3.91 -20.80
CA LYS A 52 16.72 -3.99 -21.29
C LYS A 52 16.88 -3.35 -22.67
N GLN A 53 15.91 -3.50 -23.56
CA GLN A 53 15.99 -2.93 -24.91
C GLN A 53 15.75 -1.42 -24.92
N LYS A 54 14.74 -0.94 -24.19
CA LYS A 54 14.26 0.45 -24.29
C LYS A 54 14.77 1.36 -23.18
N CYS A 55 15.00 0.83 -21.99
CA CYS A 55 15.23 1.63 -20.78
C CYS A 55 16.66 1.55 -20.24
N SER A 56 17.49 0.62 -20.74
CA SER A 56 18.84 0.38 -20.21
C SER A 56 19.83 1.53 -20.41
N GLY A 57 19.54 2.50 -21.30
CA GLY A 57 20.32 3.73 -21.40
C GLY A 57 20.28 4.60 -20.13
N CYS A 58 19.21 4.49 -19.35
CA CYS A 58 18.98 5.30 -18.15
C CYS A 58 18.89 4.47 -16.86
N HIS A 59 18.24 3.30 -16.92
CA HIS A 59 17.85 2.49 -15.76
C HIS A 59 18.76 1.29 -15.49
N ARG A 60 20.08 1.53 -15.50
CA ARG A 60 21.13 0.58 -15.14
C ARG A 60 22.18 1.27 -14.29
N GLU A 61 23.03 0.51 -13.61
CA GLU A 61 24.21 1.07 -12.94
C GLU A 61 25.11 1.83 -13.93
N GLY A 62 25.52 3.05 -13.56
CA GLY A 62 26.23 3.95 -14.48
C GLY A 62 25.39 4.48 -15.64
N GLY A 63 24.05 4.32 -15.60
CA GLY A 63 23.12 4.91 -16.55
C GLY A 63 22.88 6.41 -16.28
N ALA A 64 22.20 7.08 -17.22
CA ALA A 64 21.93 8.52 -17.08
C ALA A 64 21.09 8.93 -15.84
N GLU A 65 20.37 7.98 -15.22
CA GLU A 65 19.53 8.19 -14.02
C GLU A 65 20.05 7.42 -12.79
N ASP A 66 21.35 7.07 -12.75
CA ASP A 66 21.99 6.29 -11.66
C ASP A 66 21.74 6.88 -10.26
N THR A 67 21.54 8.19 -10.16
CA THR A 67 21.32 8.92 -8.90
C THR A 67 20.03 8.56 -8.15
N ARG A 68 19.12 7.77 -8.75
CA ARG A 68 17.83 7.41 -8.15
C ARG A 68 17.71 5.93 -7.76
N GLY A 69 18.75 5.12 -7.97
CA GLY A 69 18.78 3.70 -7.56
C GLY A 69 17.76 2.79 -8.28
N LYS A 70 17.26 3.20 -9.45
CA LYS A 70 16.24 2.49 -10.23
C LYS A 70 16.88 1.71 -11.38
N TYR A 71 17.35 0.50 -11.07
CA TYR A 71 18.14 -0.39 -11.93
C TYR A 71 17.32 -1.49 -12.62
N PHE A 72 16.02 -1.30 -12.87
CA PHE A 72 15.15 -2.35 -13.41
C PHE A 72 15.45 -2.77 -14.87
N ALA A 73 16.42 -2.12 -15.52
CA ALA A 73 16.93 -2.47 -16.84
C ALA A 73 18.42 -2.85 -16.82
N ASP A 74 18.96 -3.20 -15.64
CA ASP A 74 20.36 -3.56 -15.44
C ASP A 74 20.73 -4.89 -16.14
N PRO A 75 21.95 -5.04 -16.69
CA PRO A 75 22.41 -6.32 -17.23
C PRO A 75 22.44 -7.45 -16.19
N ASN A 76 22.59 -7.14 -14.90
CA ASN A 76 22.42 -8.12 -13.83
C ASN A 76 20.92 -8.33 -13.55
N ILE A 77 20.41 -9.50 -13.95
CA ILE A 77 18.98 -9.80 -13.87
C ILE A 77 18.42 -9.83 -12.45
N SER A 78 19.21 -10.24 -11.45
CA SER A 78 18.78 -10.23 -10.05
C SER A 78 18.66 -8.81 -9.52
N LYS A 79 19.59 -7.94 -9.89
CA LYS A 79 19.52 -6.50 -9.57
C LYS A 79 18.33 -5.84 -10.26
N ALA A 80 18.14 -6.14 -11.55
CA ALA A 80 17.02 -5.64 -12.33
C ALA A 80 15.68 -6.10 -11.76
N PHE A 81 15.57 -7.37 -11.37
CA PHE A 81 14.37 -7.92 -10.77
C PHE A 81 14.04 -7.27 -9.42
N SER A 82 15.00 -7.19 -8.50
CA SER A 82 14.80 -6.52 -7.20
C SER A 82 14.40 -5.05 -7.38
N SER A 83 15.02 -4.35 -8.33
CA SER A 83 14.65 -2.96 -8.63
C SER A 83 13.28 -2.86 -9.30
N PHE A 84 12.92 -3.80 -10.17
CA PHE A 84 11.61 -3.88 -10.80
C PHE A 84 10.51 -4.13 -9.78
N GLN A 85 10.74 -4.97 -8.78
CA GLN A 85 9.79 -5.17 -7.67
C GLN A 85 9.57 -3.88 -6.86
N PHE A 86 10.61 -3.07 -6.69
CA PHE A 86 10.52 -1.77 -6.01
C PHE A 86 9.82 -0.69 -6.87
N VAL A 87 10.17 -0.61 -8.15
CA VAL A 87 9.55 0.36 -9.09
C VAL A 87 8.13 -0.06 -9.44
N THR A 88 7.83 -1.36 -9.38
CA THR A 88 6.58 -2.03 -9.79
C THR A 88 6.40 -2.13 -11.30
N GLU A 89 5.79 -3.22 -11.76
CA GLU A 89 5.35 -3.42 -13.15
C GLU A 89 4.54 -2.23 -13.66
N LEU A 90 3.67 -1.75 -12.79
CA LEU A 90 2.70 -0.74 -13.09
C LEU A 90 3.35 0.57 -13.51
N LYS A 91 4.32 1.08 -12.74
CA LYS A 91 5.05 2.29 -13.10
C LYS A 91 5.87 2.11 -14.38
N VAL A 92 6.51 0.95 -14.54
CA VAL A 92 7.29 0.67 -15.77
C VAL A 92 6.39 0.76 -16.99
N ARG A 93 5.21 0.14 -16.95
CA ARG A 93 4.22 0.20 -18.02
C ARG A 93 3.77 1.63 -18.32
N THR A 94 3.43 2.41 -17.28
CA THR A 94 2.95 3.78 -17.45
C THR A 94 3.99 4.66 -18.13
N PHE A 95 5.20 4.72 -17.56
CA PHE A 95 6.24 5.60 -18.07
C PHE A 95 6.77 5.14 -19.42
N ALA A 96 6.69 3.84 -19.74
CA ALA A 96 7.07 3.32 -21.05
C ALA A 96 6.22 3.90 -22.20
N VAL A 97 4.96 4.21 -21.95
CA VAL A 97 4.02 4.72 -22.97
C VAL A 97 3.78 6.22 -22.89
N ASP A 98 4.29 6.87 -21.85
CA ASP A 98 4.25 8.32 -21.67
C ASP A 98 5.38 9.00 -22.46
N GLU A 99 5.03 9.74 -23.51
CA GLU A 99 5.99 10.47 -24.35
C GLU A 99 6.71 11.59 -23.59
N THR A 100 6.12 12.10 -22.49
CA THR A 100 6.72 13.16 -21.67
C THR A 100 7.81 12.64 -20.73
N HIS A 101 7.86 11.32 -20.50
CA HIS A 101 8.89 10.71 -19.66
C HIS A 101 10.29 10.82 -20.29
N ARG A 102 10.43 10.37 -21.55
CA ARG A 102 11.66 10.51 -22.34
C ARG A 102 11.33 10.47 -23.84
N ALA A 103 11.18 11.64 -24.44
CA ALA A 103 10.91 11.78 -25.88
C ALA A 103 11.89 10.94 -26.74
N GLY A 104 11.34 10.20 -27.70
CA GLY A 104 12.08 9.31 -28.60
C GLY A 104 12.46 7.94 -28.02
N VAL A 105 12.25 7.71 -26.71
CA VAL A 105 12.48 6.43 -26.04
C VAL A 105 11.16 5.84 -25.53
N THR A 106 10.35 6.67 -24.88
CA THR A 106 9.02 6.33 -24.37
C THR A 106 7.93 6.98 -25.23
N GLY A 107 6.74 6.41 -25.20
CA GLY A 107 5.59 6.89 -25.96
C GLY A 107 4.65 5.78 -26.42
N PRO A 108 3.51 6.12 -27.05
CA PRO A 108 2.47 5.17 -27.45
C PRO A 108 2.95 4.00 -28.32
N ALA A 109 4.05 4.18 -29.07
CA ALA A 109 4.67 3.13 -29.87
C ALA A 109 5.11 1.90 -29.05
N ASN A 110 5.32 2.04 -27.74
CA ASN A 110 5.69 0.93 -26.86
C ASN A 110 4.49 0.10 -26.39
N GLN A 111 3.24 0.54 -26.62
CA GLN A 111 2.03 -0.05 -26.03
C GLN A 111 1.91 -1.56 -26.32
N GLN A 112 2.12 -1.98 -27.58
CA GLN A 112 2.00 -3.39 -27.95
C GLN A 112 3.04 -4.28 -27.24
N LEU A 113 4.29 -3.81 -27.12
CA LEU A 113 5.36 -4.55 -26.44
C LEU A 113 5.05 -4.68 -24.94
N ILE A 114 4.52 -3.61 -24.35
CA ILE A 114 4.08 -3.57 -22.97
C ILE A 114 2.91 -4.53 -22.72
N ASP A 115 1.93 -4.60 -23.61
CA ASP A 115 0.78 -5.49 -23.44
C ASP A 115 1.21 -6.98 -23.49
N VAL A 116 2.16 -7.32 -24.36
CA VAL A 116 2.76 -8.66 -24.41
C VAL A 116 3.55 -8.98 -23.13
N ALA A 117 4.42 -8.07 -22.69
CA ALA A 117 5.18 -8.25 -21.44
C ALA A 117 4.23 -8.40 -20.24
N ARG A 118 3.16 -7.60 -20.19
CA ARG A 118 2.17 -7.66 -19.12
C ARG A 118 1.43 -8.99 -19.06
N ALA A 119 0.99 -9.53 -20.19
CA ALA A 119 0.28 -10.80 -20.22
C ALA A 119 1.13 -11.94 -19.64
N ALA A 120 2.42 -11.98 -19.99
CA ALA A 120 3.38 -12.94 -19.45
C ALA A 120 3.65 -12.70 -17.95
N TRP A 121 3.83 -11.44 -17.54
CA TRP A 121 4.06 -11.08 -16.14
C TRP A 121 2.87 -11.44 -15.23
N VAL A 122 1.64 -11.14 -15.66
CA VAL A 122 0.42 -11.49 -14.91
C VAL A 122 0.35 -12.98 -14.64
N SER A 123 0.69 -13.80 -15.65
CA SER A 123 0.72 -15.26 -15.52
C SER A 123 1.78 -15.72 -14.52
N ALA A 124 2.99 -15.15 -14.58
CA ALA A 124 4.06 -15.47 -13.62
C ALA A 124 3.73 -15.03 -12.19
N ASN A 125 3.14 -13.84 -12.03
CA ASN A 125 2.74 -13.32 -10.73
C ASN A 125 1.62 -14.16 -10.11
N ALA A 126 0.68 -14.68 -10.90
CA ALA A 126 -0.34 -15.62 -10.43
C ALA A 126 0.27 -16.93 -9.92
N LYS A 127 1.27 -17.48 -10.63
CA LYS A 127 2.02 -18.67 -10.20
C LYS A 127 2.78 -18.42 -8.89
N TYR A 128 3.48 -17.30 -8.79
CA TYR A 128 4.16 -16.89 -7.55
C TYR A 128 3.20 -16.80 -6.38
N THR A 129 2.04 -16.17 -6.60
CA THR A 129 1.02 -15.99 -5.57
C THR A 129 0.49 -17.33 -5.08
N THR A 130 0.21 -18.26 -6.00
CA THR A 130 -0.22 -19.63 -5.68
C THR A 130 0.87 -20.39 -4.91
N CYS A 131 2.11 -20.30 -5.36
CA CYS A 131 3.26 -20.94 -4.70
C CYS A 131 3.47 -20.39 -3.29
N LYS A 132 3.44 -19.07 -3.12
CA LYS A 132 3.57 -18.41 -1.82
C LYS A 132 2.49 -18.90 -0.86
N SER A 133 1.23 -18.94 -1.30
CA SER A 133 0.11 -19.45 -0.51
C SER A 133 0.30 -20.89 -0.05
N ALA A 134 0.81 -21.75 -0.92
CA ALA A 134 1.10 -23.13 -0.57
C ALA A 134 2.26 -23.27 0.45
N VAL A 135 3.22 -22.33 0.46
CA VAL A 135 4.31 -22.29 1.47
C VAL A 135 3.84 -21.74 2.81
N THR A 136 3.07 -20.63 2.80
CA THR A 136 2.77 -19.87 4.01
C THR A 136 1.44 -20.25 4.65
N GLY A 137 0.58 -20.98 3.95
CA GLY A 137 -0.82 -21.19 4.34
C GLY A 137 -1.68 -19.92 4.21
N GLU A 138 -1.13 -18.82 3.71
CA GLU A 138 -1.89 -17.59 3.44
C GLU A 138 -2.74 -17.80 2.19
N ALA A 139 -4.05 -17.53 2.26
CA ALA A 139 -4.88 -17.52 1.06
C ALA A 139 -4.30 -16.52 0.01
N PRO A 140 -4.32 -16.87 -1.29
CA PRO A 140 -3.83 -15.96 -2.32
C PRO A 140 -4.62 -14.65 -2.25
N PRO A 141 -3.97 -13.47 -2.30
CA PRO A 141 -4.67 -12.20 -2.37
C PRO A 141 -5.70 -12.23 -3.51
N PRO A 142 -6.89 -11.65 -3.29
CA PRO A 142 -7.87 -11.47 -4.35
C PRO A 142 -7.26 -10.86 -5.61
N PRO A 143 -7.75 -11.20 -6.82
CA PRO A 143 -7.24 -10.63 -8.05
C PRO A 143 -7.46 -9.10 -8.11
N PRO A 144 -6.75 -8.39 -9.01
CA PRO A 144 -7.07 -7.02 -9.34
C PRO A 144 -8.52 -6.90 -9.80
N ALA A 145 -9.20 -5.84 -9.40
CA ALA A 145 -10.58 -5.60 -9.79
C ALA A 145 -10.73 -4.17 -10.31
N SER A 146 -11.57 -3.97 -11.32
CA SER A 146 -11.83 -2.65 -11.90
C SER A 146 -13.31 -2.37 -11.89
N THR A 147 -13.70 -1.14 -11.58
CA THR A 147 -15.09 -0.74 -11.75
C THR A 147 -15.42 -0.40 -13.20
N VAL A 148 -16.70 -0.49 -13.56
CA VAL A 148 -17.29 0.14 -14.75
C VAL A 148 -17.06 1.64 -14.65
N GLU A 149 -16.66 2.28 -15.74
CA GLU A 149 -16.46 3.73 -15.73
C GLU A 149 -17.80 4.46 -15.81
N LYS A 150 -17.94 5.52 -15.00
CA LYS A 150 -19.14 6.36 -14.96
C LYS A 150 -18.86 7.69 -15.64
N PRO A 151 -19.82 8.25 -16.38
CA PRO A 151 -19.67 9.56 -16.98
C PRO A 151 -19.47 10.63 -15.90
N THR A 152 -18.65 11.61 -16.21
CA THR A 152 -18.46 12.78 -15.36
C THR A 152 -19.13 14.00 -15.95
N ASP A 153 -19.54 14.89 -15.07
CA ASP A 153 -20.08 16.18 -15.44
C ASP A 153 -19.02 17.25 -15.19
N VAL A 154 -18.48 17.78 -16.28
CA VAL A 154 -17.48 18.85 -16.28
C VAL A 154 -18.10 20.25 -16.37
N SER A 155 -19.44 20.37 -16.40
CA SER A 155 -20.11 21.66 -16.44
C SER A 155 -19.86 22.48 -15.17
N GLY A 156 -19.84 23.81 -15.33
CA GLY A 156 -19.60 24.75 -14.25
C GLY A 156 -18.16 24.73 -13.72
N THR A 157 -17.18 24.38 -14.55
CA THR A 157 -15.76 24.23 -14.18
C THR A 157 -15.24 25.48 -13.44
N PRO A 158 -14.99 25.44 -12.12
CA PRO A 158 -14.32 26.54 -11.44
C PRO A 158 -12.92 26.71 -12.02
N ARG A 159 -12.57 27.96 -12.36
CA ARG A 159 -11.21 28.33 -12.73
C ARG A 159 -10.48 28.83 -11.49
N ILE A 160 -9.41 28.15 -11.11
CA ILE A 160 -8.62 28.54 -9.94
C ILE A 160 -7.31 29.15 -10.41
N VAL A 161 -7.16 30.45 -10.18
CA VAL A 161 -5.97 31.20 -10.57
C VAL A 161 -5.16 31.48 -9.31
N ASN A 162 -4.28 30.57 -8.90
CA ASN A 162 -3.25 30.91 -7.91
C ASN A 162 -2.06 29.95 -7.93
N ARG A 163 -0.95 30.40 -8.53
CA ARG A 163 0.36 29.75 -8.43
C ARG A 163 1.01 30.17 -7.11
N SER A 164 1.11 29.23 -6.18
CA SER A 164 2.22 29.21 -5.23
C SER A 164 2.57 27.76 -4.88
N ALA A 165 3.63 27.29 -5.53
CA ALA A 165 4.34 26.01 -5.39
C ALA A 165 3.80 24.77 -6.15
N PRO A 166 4.68 24.02 -6.85
CA PRO A 166 4.34 22.72 -7.43
C PRO A 166 4.03 21.72 -6.31
N GLY A 167 2.80 21.20 -6.29
CA GLY A 167 2.35 20.21 -5.31
C GLY A 167 1.32 20.69 -4.29
N TYR A 168 0.81 21.92 -4.39
CA TYR A 168 -0.26 22.41 -3.51
C TYR A 168 -1.65 22.16 -4.09
N VAL A 169 -2.52 21.55 -3.29
CA VAL A 169 -3.97 21.43 -3.52
C VAL A 169 -4.53 22.83 -3.63
N ALA A 170 -5.25 23.10 -4.72
CA ALA A 170 -5.80 24.41 -5.06
C ALA A 170 -6.52 25.07 -3.85
N PRO A 171 -5.93 26.10 -3.21
CA PRO A 171 -6.64 26.84 -2.17
C PRO A 171 -7.86 27.51 -2.80
N GLY A 172 -9.06 27.10 -2.40
CA GLY A 172 -10.32 27.71 -2.86
C GLY A 172 -11.43 26.73 -3.23
N LEU A 173 -11.16 25.43 -3.38
CA LEU A 173 -12.25 24.46 -3.57
C LEU A 173 -13.08 24.32 -2.29
N VAL A 174 -14.38 24.50 -2.42
CA VAL A 174 -15.35 24.26 -1.35
C VAL A 174 -16.07 22.94 -1.58
N ASN A 175 -16.75 22.44 -0.55
CA ASN A 175 -17.48 21.17 -0.65
C ASN A 175 -18.51 21.13 -1.79
N ALA A 176 -19.07 22.29 -2.17
CA ALA A 176 -20.06 22.42 -3.25
C ALA A 176 -19.46 22.19 -4.65
N ASP A 177 -18.15 22.33 -4.83
CA ASP A 177 -17.48 22.10 -6.12
C ASP A 177 -17.31 20.61 -6.42
N PHE A 178 -17.45 19.75 -5.40
CA PHE A 178 -17.27 18.31 -5.53
C PHE A 178 -18.58 17.60 -5.83
N LYS A 179 -18.55 16.76 -6.86
CA LYS A 179 -19.59 15.82 -7.24
C LYS A 179 -19.24 14.42 -6.72
N THR A 180 -20.24 13.61 -6.39
CA THR A 180 -20.02 12.24 -5.87
C THR A 180 -20.28 11.23 -6.96
N LEU A 181 -19.37 10.26 -7.10
CA LEU A 181 -19.61 9.01 -7.83
C LEU A 181 -19.72 7.86 -6.84
N THR A 182 -20.70 6.99 -7.05
CA THR A 182 -20.94 5.80 -6.24
C THR A 182 -20.97 4.59 -7.14
N TRP A 183 -20.24 3.54 -6.79
CA TRP A 183 -20.26 2.23 -7.43
C TRP A 183 -20.85 1.21 -6.47
N ASN A 184 -21.83 0.44 -6.96
CA ASN A 184 -22.31 -0.75 -6.27
C ASN A 184 -21.51 -1.94 -6.79
N PHE A 185 -20.69 -2.58 -5.95
CA PHE A 185 -19.84 -3.70 -6.40
C PHE A 185 -20.60 -4.97 -6.77
N ALA A 186 -21.91 -5.03 -6.55
CA ALA A 186 -22.76 -6.08 -7.09
C ALA A 186 -22.92 -5.98 -8.62
N SER A 187 -22.97 -4.77 -9.18
CA SER A 187 -23.25 -4.51 -10.60
C SER A 187 -22.11 -3.81 -11.34
N ASP A 188 -21.31 -3.03 -10.62
CA ASP A 188 -20.38 -2.10 -11.22
C ASP A 188 -18.92 -2.56 -11.11
N LEU A 189 -18.66 -3.76 -10.59
CA LEU A 189 -17.32 -4.34 -10.48
C LEU A 189 -17.11 -5.38 -11.58
N ASN A 190 -16.09 -5.19 -12.41
CA ASN A 190 -15.72 -6.15 -13.45
C ASN A 190 -14.97 -7.32 -12.80
N GLY A 191 -15.53 -8.53 -12.91
CA GLY A 191 -14.94 -9.75 -12.35
C GLY A 191 -15.65 -10.20 -11.08
N THR A 192 -14.97 -10.12 -9.93
CA THR A 192 -15.51 -10.56 -8.62
C THR A 192 -16.73 -9.73 -8.24
N VAL A 193 -17.84 -10.38 -7.89
CA VAL A 193 -19.05 -9.71 -7.39
C VAL A 193 -18.96 -9.58 -5.88
N LEU A 194 -19.13 -8.37 -5.36
CA LEU A 194 -19.22 -8.11 -3.91
C LEU A 194 -20.59 -7.50 -3.59
N ASN A 195 -21.52 -8.36 -3.16
CA ASN A 195 -22.87 -7.93 -2.78
C ASN A 195 -22.83 -6.99 -1.59
N ASN A 196 -23.75 -6.02 -1.55
CA ASN A 196 -23.92 -5.07 -0.45
C ASN A 196 -22.65 -4.27 -0.10
N THR A 197 -21.73 -4.14 -1.04
CA THR A 197 -20.52 -3.33 -0.89
C THR A 197 -20.57 -2.16 -1.86
N THR A 198 -20.34 -0.96 -1.35
CA THR A 198 -20.32 0.26 -2.17
C THR A 198 -19.00 0.98 -2.04
N PHE A 199 -18.51 1.51 -3.15
CA PHE A 199 -17.40 2.46 -3.17
C PHE A 199 -17.93 3.83 -3.58
N THR A 200 -17.57 4.86 -2.84
CA THR A 200 -17.88 6.25 -3.20
C THR A 200 -16.60 7.05 -3.31
N MET A 201 -16.54 7.98 -4.25
CA MET A 201 -15.51 9.01 -4.28
C MET A 201 -16.14 10.36 -4.61
N ARG A 202 -15.46 11.42 -4.26
CA ARG A 202 -15.77 12.77 -4.70
C ARG A 202 -14.77 13.21 -5.76
N TYR A 203 -15.24 13.99 -6.73
CA TYR A 203 -14.40 14.62 -7.73
C TYR A 203 -14.81 16.07 -7.97
N ALA A 204 -13.85 16.94 -8.23
CA ALA A 204 -14.05 18.28 -8.77
C ALA A 204 -13.26 18.38 -10.09
N PHE A 205 -13.85 19.01 -11.10
CA PHE A 205 -13.19 19.30 -12.36
C PHE A 205 -12.78 20.77 -12.38
N VAL A 206 -11.50 21.07 -12.65
CA VAL A 206 -10.93 22.41 -12.46
C VAL A 206 -10.07 22.81 -13.65
N ASP A 207 -10.13 24.09 -14.03
CA ASP A 207 -9.11 24.72 -14.86
C ASP A 207 -8.11 25.47 -13.97
N ASN A 208 -6.88 24.95 -13.90
CA ASN A 208 -5.77 25.51 -13.13
C ASN A 208 -4.79 26.28 -14.03
N GLY A 209 -5.22 26.64 -15.24
CA GLY A 209 -4.43 27.38 -16.20
C GLY A 209 -4.04 28.79 -15.72
N PRO A 210 -2.80 29.26 -15.94
CA PRO A 210 -2.35 30.58 -15.48
C PRO A 210 -3.12 31.74 -16.10
N SER A 211 -3.71 31.56 -17.29
CA SER A 211 -4.50 32.61 -17.97
C SER A 211 -5.75 32.02 -18.62
N ALA A 212 -6.64 32.89 -19.12
CA ALA A 212 -7.84 32.47 -19.86
C ALA A 212 -7.51 31.86 -21.24
N THR A 213 -6.24 31.88 -21.64
CA THR A 213 -5.76 31.37 -22.93
C THR A 213 -4.71 30.26 -22.77
N ASP A 214 -4.25 30.01 -21.55
CA ASP A 214 -3.31 28.94 -21.20
C ASP A 214 -3.95 28.09 -20.11
N HIS A 215 -4.66 27.05 -20.54
CA HIS A 215 -5.45 26.18 -19.68
C HIS A 215 -4.63 25.02 -19.11
N ASP A 216 -5.04 24.52 -17.96
CA ASP A 216 -4.50 23.31 -17.35
C ASP A 216 -5.61 22.56 -16.62
N TYR A 217 -6.28 21.69 -17.34
CA TYR A 217 -7.44 20.97 -16.83
C TYR A 217 -7.03 19.79 -15.97
N LEU A 218 -7.71 19.62 -14.84
CA LEU A 218 -7.45 18.52 -13.92
C LEU A 218 -8.73 18.07 -13.20
N PHE A 219 -8.74 16.80 -12.78
CA PHE A 219 -9.66 16.29 -11.79
C PHE A 219 -8.97 16.27 -10.42
N ILE A 220 -9.67 16.76 -9.40
CA ILE A 220 -9.30 16.60 -7.99
C ILE A 220 -10.23 15.56 -7.41
N VAL A 221 -9.66 14.45 -6.95
CA VAL A 221 -10.37 13.31 -6.38
C VAL A 221 -10.17 13.29 -4.87
N SER A 222 -11.24 13.09 -4.09
CA SER A 222 -11.22 13.08 -2.62
C SER A 222 -12.17 12.03 -2.03
N ASN A 223 -11.98 11.71 -0.75
CA ASN A 223 -12.83 10.82 0.07
C ASN A 223 -13.26 9.51 -0.64
N PRO A 224 -12.33 8.61 -1.02
CA PRO A 224 -12.66 7.30 -1.52
C PRO A 224 -13.06 6.41 -0.35
N THR A 225 -14.35 6.19 -0.19
CA THR A 225 -14.91 5.44 0.94
C THR A 225 -15.44 4.10 0.44
N ILE A 226 -15.05 3.01 1.12
CA ILE A 226 -15.72 1.72 0.97
C ILE A 226 -16.63 1.49 2.16
N ILE A 227 -17.86 1.07 1.90
CA ILE A 227 -18.79 0.53 2.88
C ILE A 227 -18.93 -0.95 2.56
N ASN A 228 -18.52 -1.82 3.49
CA ASN A 228 -18.60 -3.27 3.35
C ASN A 228 -19.76 -3.83 4.18
N ASN A 229 -20.84 -4.27 3.53
CA ASN A 229 -21.91 -5.04 4.18
C ASN A 229 -22.09 -6.42 3.53
N SER A 230 -21.02 -6.99 2.96
CA SER A 230 -21.07 -8.24 2.20
C SER A 230 -21.27 -9.50 3.04
N GLY A 231 -21.22 -9.40 4.37
CA GLY A 231 -21.21 -10.56 5.27
C GLY A 231 -19.83 -11.20 5.46
N ALA A 232 -18.81 -10.74 4.73
CA ALA A 232 -17.44 -11.21 4.83
C ALA A 232 -16.45 -10.05 5.00
N ASN A 233 -15.23 -10.36 5.46
CA ASN A 233 -14.13 -9.40 5.43
C ASN A 233 -13.66 -9.21 3.98
N ILE A 234 -13.32 -7.99 3.59
CA ILE A 234 -12.75 -7.69 2.27
C ILE A 234 -11.35 -7.13 2.41
N LYS A 235 -10.42 -7.64 1.59
CA LYS A 235 -9.06 -7.09 1.48
C LYS A 235 -9.02 -6.09 0.35
N VAL A 236 -8.42 -4.92 0.62
CA VAL A 236 -8.29 -3.83 -0.34
C VAL A 236 -6.83 -3.41 -0.40
N LYS A 237 -6.22 -3.45 -1.60
CA LYS A 237 -4.90 -2.89 -1.84
C LYS A 237 -4.88 -2.01 -3.06
N THR A 238 -4.22 -0.87 -2.89
CA THR A 238 -4.03 0.19 -3.89
C THR A 238 -5.35 0.68 -4.49
N ILE A 239 -5.50 1.99 -4.65
CA ILE A 239 -6.58 2.53 -5.48
C ILE A 239 -5.99 3.45 -6.54
N ASN A 240 -6.34 3.18 -7.80
CA ASN A 240 -5.97 4.01 -8.94
C ASN A 240 -7.23 4.51 -9.63
N VAL A 241 -7.17 5.71 -10.20
CA VAL A 241 -8.23 6.25 -11.04
C VAL A 241 -8.01 5.82 -12.48
N LYS A 242 -9.09 5.41 -13.15
CA LYS A 242 -9.15 5.26 -14.60
C LYS A 242 -9.88 6.46 -15.18
N LEU A 243 -9.33 7.02 -16.24
CA LEU A 243 -9.91 8.10 -17.02
C LEU A 243 -9.98 7.65 -18.48
N ASN A 244 -11.18 7.63 -19.07
CA ASN A 244 -11.42 7.26 -20.46
C ASN A 244 -10.76 5.92 -20.85
N GLY A 245 -10.93 4.89 -20.03
CA GLY A 245 -10.31 3.58 -20.23
C GLY A 245 -8.85 3.50 -19.78
N SER A 246 -8.13 4.62 -19.71
CA SER A 246 -6.71 4.69 -19.38
C SER A 246 -6.51 4.81 -17.88
N GLN A 247 -5.56 4.07 -17.32
CA GLN A 247 -5.23 4.18 -15.91
C GLN A 247 -4.27 5.35 -15.68
N TYR A 248 -4.55 6.19 -14.68
CA TYR A 248 -3.75 7.36 -14.36
C TYR A 248 -2.91 7.13 -13.11
N TYR A 249 -1.62 7.50 -13.17
CA TYR A 249 -0.62 7.23 -12.14
C TYR A 249 0.20 8.46 -11.84
N ASP A 250 -0.39 9.44 -11.16
CA ASP A 250 0.42 10.55 -10.66
C ASP A 250 1.10 10.18 -9.34
N GLY A 251 2.13 10.92 -8.94
CA GLY A 251 2.89 10.69 -7.70
C GLY A 251 2.06 10.72 -6.40
N THR A 252 0.77 11.08 -6.48
CA THR A 252 -0.22 11.09 -5.40
C THR A 252 -1.14 9.86 -5.39
N THR A 253 -0.87 8.85 -6.23
CA THR A 253 -1.66 7.61 -6.26
C THR A 253 -1.60 6.87 -4.92
N PHE A 254 -2.74 6.40 -4.42
CA PHE A 254 -2.88 5.77 -3.10
C PHE A 254 -2.36 4.32 -3.08
N ASN A 255 -1.07 4.18 -3.36
CA ASN A 255 -0.34 2.92 -3.37
C ASN A 255 -0.13 2.34 -1.97
N SER A 256 -0.36 3.14 -0.93
CA SER A 256 -0.21 2.73 0.47
C SER A 256 -1.47 2.09 1.06
N VAL A 257 -2.58 2.03 0.31
CA VAL A 257 -3.77 1.32 0.78
C VAL A 257 -3.44 -0.16 0.84
N ASN A 258 -3.44 -0.72 2.05
CA ASN A 258 -3.37 -2.15 2.31
C ASN A 258 -4.14 -2.40 3.60
N THR A 259 -5.39 -2.80 3.47
CA THR A 259 -6.29 -2.92 4.62
C THR A 259 -7.30 -4.04 4.43
N ILE A 260 -7.91 -4.45 5.53
CA ILE A 260 -9.03 -5.37 5.56
C ILE A 260 -10.19 -4.64 6.23
N LEU A 261 -11.32 -4.57 5.53
CA LEU A 261 -12.56 -4.03 6.08
C LEU A 261 -13.41 -5.20 6.57
N THR A 262 -13.80 -5.19 7.83
CA THR A 262 -14.77 -6.15 8.37
C THR A 262 -16.18 -5.83 7.89
N ASN A 263 -17.07 -6.82 8.02
CA ASN A 263 -18.48 -6.60 7.72
C ASN A 263 -19.08 -5.51 8.62
N GLY A 264 -19.86 -4.59 8.03
CA GLY A 264 -20.42 -3.41 8.69
C GLY A 264 -19.50 -2.18 8.70
N GLN A 265 -18.25 -2.28 8.23
CA GLN A 265 -17.32 -1.15 8.26
C GLN A 265 -17.51 -0.19 7.09
N SER A 266 -17.43 1.10 7.40
CA SER A 266 -17.21 2.20 6.46
C SER A 266 -15.81 2.75 6.69
N ARG A 267 -14.99 2.85 5.64
CA ARG A 267 -13.62 3.35 5.74
C ARG A 267 -13.30 4.30 4.60
N ASP A 268 -12.91 5.52 4.94
CA ASP A 268 -12.20 6.41 4.02
C ASP A 268 -10.78 5.87 3.82
N LEU A 269 -10.48 5.42 2.61
CA LEU A 269 -9.19 4.84 2.23
C LEU A 269 -8.06 5.89 2.14
N MET A 270 -8.40 7.16 2.36
CA MET A 270 -7.53 8.33 2.31
C MET A 270 -7.48 9.13 3.62
N ALA A 271 -8.07 8.65 4.72
CA ALA A 271 -8.05 9.39 5.97
C ALA A 271 -6.60 9.67 6.42
N VAL A 272 -6.20 10.95 6.41
CA VAL A 272 -4.96 11.39 7.01
C VAL A 272 -5.18 11.41 8.52
N THR A 273 -4.22 10.91 9.31
CA THR A 273 -4.29 10.89 10.78
C THR A 273 -4.27 12.29 11.41
N SER A 274 -4.25 13.37 10.62
CA SER A 274 -4.35 14.75 11.08
C SER A 274 -5.76 15.30 10.83
N THR A 275 -6.36 15.87 11.87
CA THR A 275 -7.75 16.36 11.96
C THR A 275 -8.14 17.49 11.00
N THR A 276 -7.32 17.85 10.01
CA THR A 276 -7.48 19.09 9.23
C THR A 276 -7.37 18.96 7.71
N SER A 277 -7.16 17.77 7.13
CA SER A 277 -7.06 17.63 5.68
C SER A 277 -7.46 16.24 5.18
N SER A 278 -8.52 16.18 4.36
CA SER A 278 -8.77 15.00 3.50
C SER A 278 -7.67 14.98 2.44
N ALA A 279 -6.98 13.84 2.27
CA ALA A 279 -6.05 13.69 1.15
C ALA A 279 -6.82 13.84 -0.18
N THR A 280 -6.17 14.44 -1.17
CA THR A 280 -6.72 14.60 -2.51
C THR A 280 -5.73 14.06 -3.54
N MET A 281 -6.23 13.37 -4.56
CA MET A 281 -5.48 12.99 -5.75
C MET A 281 -5.74 13.99 -6.86
N VAL A 282 -4.71 14.30 -7.64
CA VAL A 282 -4.81 15.15 -8.83
C VAL A 282 -4.59 14.28 -10.06
N VAL A 283 -5.52 14.35 -11.01
CA VAL A 283 -5.43 13.71 -12.33
C VAL A 283 -5.37 14.82 -13.36
N ARG A 284 -4.22 15.00 -14.01
CA ARG A 284 -3.98 16.11 -14.93
C ARG A 284 -4.34 15.71 -16.36
N LEU A 285 -5.16 16.52 -17.03
CA LEU A 285 -5.58 16.31 -18.42
C LEU A 285 -4.73 17.09 -19.41
N GLY A 286 -4.03 18.13 -18.94
CA GLY A 286 -3.27 19.04 -19.77
C GLY A 286 -4.12 20.18 -20.33
N LYS A 287 -3.75 20.70 -21.49
CA LYS A 287 -4.26 21.99 -21.98
C LYS A 287 -5.56 21.92 -22.79
N THR A 288 -5.97 20.73 -23.21
CA THR A 288 -7.09 20.57 -24.16
C THR A 288 -8.25 19.83 -23.51
N LEU A 289 -9.44 20.43 -23.57
CA LEU A 289 -10.70 19.77 -23.22
C LEU A 289 -11.17 18.87 -24.35
N THR A 290 -11.35 17.58 -24.03
CA THR A 290 -11.88 16.56 -24.93
C THR A 290 -12.96 15.71 -24.24
N PRO A 291 -14.05 16.32 -23.73
CA PRO A 291 -15.18 15.56 -23.17
C PRO A 291 -15.86 14.71 -24.27
N PRO A 292 -16.58 13.62 -23.91
CA PRO A 292 -16.93 13.22 -22.54
C PRO A 292 -15.77 12.55 -21.79
N TYR A 293 -15.74 12.76 -20.47
CA TYR A 293 -14.82 12.05 -19.58
C TYR A 293 -15.57 11.00 -18.76
N THR A 294 -15.00 9.81 -18.64
CA THR A 294 -15.46 8.74 -17.76
C THR A 294 -14.42 8.47 -16.69
N LEU A 295 -14.88 8.27 -15.45
CA LEU A 295 -14.02 7.88 -14.33
C LEU A 295 -14.35 6.45 -13.88
N GLY A 296 -13.31 5.66 -13.61
CA GLY A 296 -13.41 4.36 -12.96
C GLY A 296 -12.32 4.19 -11.91
N ILE A 297 -12.35 3.05 -11.23
CA ILE A 297 -11.38 2.71 -10.18
C ILE A 297 -10.76 1.38 -10.49
N LEU A 298 -9.44 1.28 -10.32
CA LEU A 298 -8.72 0.03 -10.30
C LEU A 298 -8.16 -0.23 -8.91
N PHE A 299 -8.43 -1.42 -8.40
CA PHE A 299 -7.83 -2.00 -7.22
C PHE A 299 -6.80 -3.04 -7.63
N ASP A 300 -5.60 -3.00 -7.03
CA ASP A 300 -4.61 -4.08 -7.24
C ASP A 300 -5.06 -5.36 -6.54
N THR A 301 -5.81 -5.23 -5.45
CA THR A 301 -6.46 -6.34 -4.74
C THR A 301 -7.80 -5.86 -4.24
N LEU A 302 -8.87 -6.56 -4.62
CA LEU A 302 -10.19 -6.38 -4.02
C LEU A 302 -10.96 -7.70 -4.03
N GLY A 303 -11.37 -8.15 -2.85
CA GLY A 303 -12.22 -9.33 -2.72
C GLY A 303 -12.35 -9.80 -1.29
N THR A 304 -13.19 -10.82 -1.08
CA THR A 304 -13.36 -11.47 0.21
C THR A 304 -12.05 -12.11 0.68
N THR A 305 -11.77 -12.04 1.97
CA THR A 305 -10.60 -12.67 2.58
C THR A 305 -10.97 -13.38 3.88
N SER A 306 -10.29 -14.50 4.15
CA SER A 306 -10.31 -15.16 5.47
C SER A 306 -9.21 -14.63 6.40
N GLU A 307 -8.34 -13.76 5.90
CA GLU A 307 -7.33 -13.08 6.71
C GLU A 307 -8.05 -12.27 7.79
N ALA A 308 -7.64 -12.48 9.04
CA ALA A 308 -8.04 -11.59 10.11
C ALA A 308 -7.61 -10.18 9.72
N PRO A 309 -8.39 -9.12 10.01
CA PRO A 309 -7.89 -7.77 9.87
C PRO A 309 -6.51 -7.71 10.52
N PRO A 310 -5.51 -7.07 9.88
CA PRO A 310 -4.26 -6.83 10.59
C PRO A 310 -4.71 -6.24 11.93
N VAL A 311 -4.27 -6.84 13.05
CA VAL A 311 -4.50 -6.22 14.36
C VAL A 311 -4.06 -4.80 14.14
N GLU A 312 -5.00 -3.86 14.08
CA GLU A 312 -4.64 -2.48 13.83
C GLU A 312 -3.75 -2.17 15.04
N ASN A 313 -2.44 -2.15 14.82
CA ASN A 313 -1.61 -1.16 15.45
C ASN A 313 -2.21 0.15 14.93
N ILE A 314 -3.36 0.53 15.48
CA ILE A 314 -3.68 1.91 15.78
C ILE A 314 -2.33 2.44 16.22
N PRO A 315 -1.74 3.46 15.58
CA PRO A 315 -0.58 4.10 16.17
C PRO A 315 -1.06 4.49 17.56
N VAL A 316 -0.73 3.68 18.56
CA VAL A 316 -1.12 3.94 19.93
C VAL A 316 -0.37 5.22 20.17
N ALA A 317 -1.11 6.33 20.23
CA ALA A 317 -0.52 7.66 20.28
C ALA A 317 0.56 7.59 21.34
N VAL A 318 1.83 7.60 20.91
CA VAL A 318 2.93 7.30 21.82
C VAL A 318 2.86 8.39 22.86
N PRO A 319 2.60 8.06 24.14
CA PRO A 319 2.43 9.08 25.15
C PRO A 319 3.71 9.90 25.22
N THR A 320 3.60 11.22 25.27
CA THR A 320 4.76 12.10 25.43
C THR A 320 5.26 12.07 26.87
N PHE A 321 6.52 12.44 27.09
CA PHE A 321 7.04 12.61 28.45
C PHE A 321 6.14 13.55 29.26
N THR A 322 5.72 14.66 28.65
CA THR A 322 4.81 15.63 29.29
C THR A 322 3.46 15.00 29.68
N SER A 323 2.87 14.14 28.84
CA SER A 323 1.59 13.49 29.15
C SER A 323 1.65 12.48 30.30
N LEU A 324 2.82 11.87 30.52
CA LEU A 324 3.04 10.86 31.56
C LEU A 324 3.53 11.48 32.87
N PHE A 325 4.53 12.36 32.77
CA PHE A 325 5.34 12.86 33.89
C PHE A 325 5.20 14.37 34.12
N GLY A 326 4.52 15.10 33.23
CA GLY A 326 4.19 16.52 33.40
C GLY A 326 3.11 16.77 34.46
N ASN A 327 2.80 18.04 34.72
CA ASN A 327 1.70 18.41 35.62
C ASN A 327 0.38 17.81 35.12
N GLY A 328 -0.28 17.00 35.94
CA GLY A 328 -1.51 16.30 35.56
C GLY A 328 -1.29 14.96 34.85
N GLY A 329 -0.05 14.56 34.58
CA GLY A 329 0.28 13.29 33.93
C GLY A 329 0.00 12.07 34.81
N SER A 330 -0.38 10.96 34.18
CA SER A 330 -0.87 9.75 34.87
C SER A 330 0.17 9.12 35.80
N VAL A 331 1.45 9.15 35.43
CA VAL A 331 2.55 8.63 36.25
C VAL A 331 2.88 9.63 37.35
N ARG A 332 2.99 10.92 37.02
CA ARG A 332 3.31 11.95 38.01
C ARG A 332 2.30 11.96 39.15
N ASN A 333 1.00 11.99 38.86
CA ASN A 333 -0.05 12.07 39.87
C ASN A 333 0.01 10.92 40.87
N SER A 334 0.46 9.75 40.42
CA SER A 334 0.50 8.53 41.24
C SER A 334 1.82 8.34 41.98
N CYS A 335 2.91 8.96 41.52
CA CYS A 335 4.26 8.67 41.99
C CYS A 335 4.96 9.86 42.66
N VAL A 336 4.56 11.11 42.37
CA VAL A 336 5.28 12.31 42.82
C VAL A 336 5.24 12.51 44.34
N GLY A 337 4.25 11.96 45.04
CA GLY A 337 4.18 12.04 46.51
C GLY A 337 5.35 11.34 47.22
N CYS A 338 5.94 10.31 46.58
CA CYS A 338 7.08 9.55 47.13
C CYS A 338 8.37 9.71 46.31
N HIS A 339 8.26 10.18 45.07
CA HIS A 339 9.37 10.37 44.11
C HIS A 339 9.34 11.78 43.52
N GLY A 340 9.07 12.78 44.35
CA GLY A 340 8.99 14.19 43.98
C GLY A 340 10.21 14.98 44.47
N PRO A 341 10.18 16.32 44.35
CA PRO A 341 11.29 17.15 44.80
C PRO A 341 11.53 17.05 46.31
N THR A 342 10.46 16.93 47.09
CA THR A 342 10.49 16.95 48.57
C THR A 342 10.72 15.57 49.19
N VAL A 343 10.23 14.50 48.56
CA VAL A 343 10.36 13.11 49.02
C VAL A 343 10.89 12.27 47.86
N GLN A 344 12.07 11.67 48.04
CA GLN A 344 12.83 11.00 46.97
C GLN A 344 13.17 9.55 47.33
N ASN A 345 12.13 8.75 47.61
CA ASN A 345 12.30 7.33 47.92
C ASN A 345 12.97 6.59 46.76
N GLY A 346 13.60 5.44 47.05
CA GLY A 346 14.26 4.64 46.02
C GLY A 346 15.55 5.27 45.50
N ASN A 347 16.42 5.73 46.40
CA ASN A 347 17.76 6.27 46.15
C ASN A 347 17.76 7.55 45.30
N GLY A 348 17.02 8.58 45.72
CA GLY A 348 17.05 9.89 45.06
C GLY A 348 16.26 9.93 43.74
N PHE A 349 15.42 8.93 43.47
CA PHE A 349 14.66 8.86 42.23
C PHE A 349 13.52 9.89 42.23
N ARG A 350 13.43 10.64 41.12
CA ARG A 350 12.42 11.66 40.87
C ARG A 350 11.66 11.39 39.58
N VAL A 351 10.33 11.37 39.66
CA VAL A 351 9.45 11.19 38.48
C VAL A 351 9.11 12.49 37.77
N ASP A 352 9.39 13.63 38.39
CA ASP A 352 9.05 14.97 37.86
C ASP A 352 10.19 15.61 37.05
N SER A 353 11.26 14.86 36.77
CA SER A 353 12.41 15.31 35.99
C SER A 353 12.82 14.25 34.98
N TYR A 354 12.87 14.62 33.70
CA TYR A 354 13.31 13.72 32.63
C TYR A 354 14.68 13.13 32.91
N ALA A 355 15.63 13.96 33.37
CA ALA A 355 16.98 13.53 33.69
C ALA A 355 17.03 12.46 34.79
N SER A 356 16.10 12.49 35.76
CA SER A 356 16.02 11.45 36.78
C SER A 356 15.27 10.22 36.28
N VAL A 357 14.16 10.40 35.54
CA VAL A 357 13.37 9.31 34.94
C VAL A 357 14.23 8.44 34.03
N ILE A 358 15.02 9.04 33.15
CA ILE A 358 15.80 8.29 32.16
C ILE A 358 16.92 7.45 32.79
N THR A 359 17.36 7.73 34.03
CA THR A 359 18.34 6.89 34.75
C THR A 359 17.81 5.49 35.07
N ARG A 360 16.48 5.29 35.01
CA ARG A 360 15.79 4.02 35.28
C ARG A 360 15.16 3.41 34.03
N VAL A 361 15.46 3.98 32.85
CA VAL A 361 14.88 3.59 31.57
C VAL A 361 15.99 3.20 30.60
N GLN A 362 15.81 2.06 29.96
CA GLN A 362 16.57 1.64 28.78
C GLN A 362 15.71 1.99 27.55
N ALA A 363 16.07 3.06 26.85
CA ALA A 363 15.33 3.50 25.66
C ALA A 363 15.22 2.37 24.62
N GLY A 364 14.02 2.14 24.10
CA GLY A 364 13.72 1.03 23.18
C GLY A 364 13.54 -0.33 23.86
N ASN A 365 13.68 -0.44 25.19
CA ASN A 365 13.58 -1.69 25.92
C ASN A 365 12.85 -1.53 27.26
N SER A 366 11.51 -1.53 27.21
CA SER A 366 10.67 -1.52 28.43
C SER A 366 10.92 -2.71 29.35
N ALA A 367 11.16 -3.91 28.80
CA ALA A 367 11.42 -5.11 29.59
C ALA A 367 12.70 -5.00 30.43
N GLY A 368 13.73 -4.32 29.92
CA GLY A 368 14.99 -4.02 30.63
C GLY A 368 14.93 -2.76 31.51
N SER A 369 13.87 -1.96 31.42
CA SER A 369 13.75 -0.70 32.15
C SER A 369 13.27 -0.92 33.58
N LEU A 370 14.10 -0.57 34.57
CA LEU A 370 13.75 -0.70 35.98
C LEU A 370 12.45 0.03 36.32
N LEU A 371 12.20 1.19 35.71
CA LEU A 371 10.94 1.92 35.88
C LEU A 371 9.71 1.05 35.58
N TYR A 372 9.69 0.42 34.41
CA TYR A 372 8.56 -0.43 33.99
C TYR A 372 8.45 -1.68 34.86
N GLN A 373 9.57 -2.34 35.14
CA GLN A 373 9.60 -3.52 36.03
C GLN A 373 9.02 -3.23 37.41
N ARG A 374 9.30 -2.05 37.99
CA ARG A 374 8.74 -1.65 39.29
C ARG A 374 7.24 -1.35 39.23
N MET A 375 6.75 -0.79 38.12
CA MET A 375 5.32 -0.51 37.91
C MET A 375 4.47 -1.76 37.74
N THR A 376 5.05 -2.89 37.34
CA THR A 376 4.33 -4.14 37.07
C THR A 376 4.60 -5.25 38.08
N ASN A 377 5.40 -4.99 39.12
CA ASN A 377 5.79 -6.01 40.10
C ASN A 377 4.74 -6.15 41.21
N THR A 378 3.98 -7.25 41.18
CA THR A 378 2.95 -7.56 42.19
C THR A 378 3.50 -7.92 43.56
N ALA A 379 4.75 -8.43 43.66
CA ALA A 379 5.36 -8.81 44.93
C ALA A 379 5.87 -7.59 45.73
N ALA A 380 6.13 -6.46 45.05
CA ALA A 380 6.55 -5.22 45.68
C ALA A 380 5.92 -4.01 44.94
N PRO A 381 4.60 -3.81 45.10
CA PRO A 381 3.83 -2.91 44.28
C PRO A 381 4.28 -1.46 44.45
N MET A 382 4.25 -0.73 43.35
CA MET A 382 4.46 0.72 43.30
C MET A 382 3.28 1.34 42.54
N PRO A 383 2.45 2.18 43.18
CA PRO A 383 2.51 2.62 44.59
C PRO A 383 2.29 1.50 45.63
N PRO A 384 2.68 1.69 46.91
CA PRO A 384 2.51 0.69 47.97
C PRO A 384 1.06 0.24 48.22
N ALA A 385 0.09 1.10 47.90
CA ALA A 385 -1.34 0.81 48.04
C ALA A 385 -1.87 -0.17 46.97
N GLY A 386 -1.08 -0.50 45.95
CA GLY A 386 -1.48 -1.39 44.85
C GLY A 386 -0.90 -0.94 43.51
N LEU A 387 -0.90 -1.85 42.54
CA LEU A 387 -0.43 -1.52 41.20
C LEU A 387 -1.33 -0.50 40.51
N LEU A 388 -0.72 0.29 39.62
CA LEU A 388 -1.44 1.19 38.73
C LEU A 388 -2.35 0.41 37.77
N PRO A 389 -3.37 1.07 37.19
CA PRO A 389 -4.12 0.50 36.09
C PRO A 389 -3.18 0.03 34.97
N ALA A 390 -3.46 -1.16 34.42
CA ALA A 390 -2.65 -1.73 33.34
C ALA A 390 -2.46 -0.76 32.16
N ALA A 391 -3.46 0.08 31.88
CA ALA A 391 -3.39 1.12 30.86
C ALA A 391 -2.25 2.14 31.11
N THR A 392 -2.04 2.55 32.37
CA THR A 392 -0.95 3.49 32.73
C THR A 392 0.42 2.85 32.54
N ALA A 393 0.58 1.59 32.96
CA ALA A 393 1.82 0.84 32.74
C ALA A 393 2.08 0.64 31.24
N ASN A 394 1.06 0.29 30.46
CA ASN A 394 1.16 0.14 29.01
C ASN A 394 1.55 1.44 28.31
N ASN A 395 1.03 2.58 28.75
CA ASN A 395 1.41 3.88 28.21
C ASN A 395 2.90 4.20 28.46
N VAL A 396 3.42 3.86 29.64
CA VAL A 396 4.87 3.96 29.92
C VAL A 396 5.68 2.98 29.07
N LYS A 397 5.20 1.74 28.91
CA LYS A 397 5.83 0.74 28.04
C LYS A 397 6.02 1.27 26.62
N LEU A 398 4.96 1.83 26.04
CA LEU A 398 4.94 2.36 24.68
C LEU A 398 5.88 3.57 24.52
N TRP A 399 5.89 4.49 25.49
CA TRP A 399 6.82 5.62 25.48
C TRP A 399 8.28 5.15 25.55
N ILE A 400 8.60 4.17 26.41
CA ILE A 400 9.95 3.60 26.51
C ILE A 400 10.36 2.92 25.20
N ASP A 401 9.51 2.06 24.65
CA ASP A 401 9.79 1.30 23.43
C ASP A 401 9.93 2.22 22.20
N ALA A 402 9.30 3.41 22.22
CA ALA A 402 9.49 4.47 21.22
C ALA A 402 10.78 5.30 21.41
N GLY A 403 11.68 4.88 22.29
CA GLY A 403 12.96 5.55 22.54
C GLY A 403 12.95 6.58 23.66
N ALA A 404 11.87 6.62 24.47
CA ALA A 404 11.71 7.50 25.62
C ALA A 404 11.99 9.00 25.33
N PRO A 405 11.41 9.60 24.27
CA PRO A 405 11.69 10.99 23.91
C PRO A 405 11.27 12.00 24.99
N ASN A 406 12.04 13.07 25.12
CA ASN A 406 11.72 14.22 25.97
C ASN A 406 10.88 15.24 25.18
N ASN A 407 9.56 15.08 25.17
CA ASN A 407 8.63 15.84 24.32
C ASN A 407 7.31 16.25 24.99
#